data_AF-A0A7S0GEG2-F1
#
_entry.id   AF-A0A7S0GEG2-F1
#
_cell.length_a   1.000
_cell.length_b   1.000
_cell.length_c   1.000
_cell.angle_alpha   90.00
_cell.angle_beta   90.00
_cell.angle_gamma   90.00
#
_symmetry.space_group_name_H-M   'P 1'
#
loop_
_entity.id
_entity.type
_entity.pdbx_description
1 polymer ?
#
loop_
_entity_poly.entity_id
_entity_poly.type
_entity_poly.pdbx_seq_one_letter_code
_entity_poly.pdbx_strand_id
1 'polypeptide(L)'
;DALSLHGNAILSKCILGDGLILRDPLPHTYFSEKAERGINADGYEVRLGGRMGLFARIFGKPSPIIPRTHNLTKDSFYLPENLPPHFVVGNVHKLKETKETRAKLWNFYGFGAPAANSTSIYDGKGIDLASSQHGVIIQGDFGPQFCSLGGLEKMNNYMAHKKFRSTCLPNGKSKIGPLSGDFFCSNMIATRDVKVTPPCNCSNNTNPLTLADHAIVSIEVKSNKH
;
A
#
# COMPACT_ATOMS: atom_id res chain seq x y z
N ASP A 1 22.09 -19.28 -2.85
CA ASP A 1 20.66 -19.09 -2.56
C ASP A 1 20.36 -17.63 -2.27
N ALA A 2 19.50 -17.02 -3.08
CA ALA A 2 19.00 -15.67 -2.79
C ALA A 2 17.85 -15.81 -1.79
N LEU A 3 18.03 -15.25 -0.59
CA LEU A 3 16.94 -15.05 0.35
C LEU A 3 15.87 -14.18 -0.34
N SER A 4 14.70 -14.76 -0.61
CA SER A 4 13.57 -14.02 -1.18
C SER A 4 13.04 -13.03 -0.14
N LEU A 5 13.35 -11.75 -0.31
CA LEU A 5 12.85 -10.67 0.52
C LEU A 5 11.49 -10.21 -0.02
N HIS A 6 10.41 -10.56 0.68
CA HIS A 6 9.10 -9.93 0.49
C HIS A 6 8.95 -8.73 1.42
N GLY A 7 8.65 -7.56 0.87
CA GLY A 7 8.48 -6.33 1.64
C GLY A 7 7.65 -5.28 0.91
N ASN A 8 7.26 -4.25 1.66
CA ASN A 8 6.49 -3.12 1.15
C ASN A 8 7.44 -1.97 0.81
N ALA A 9 7.21 -1.31 -0.32
CA ALA A 9 7.97 -0.12 -0.72
C ALA A 9 7.04 0.95 -1.26
N ILE A 10 7.38 2.21 -0.98
CA ILE A 10 6.76 3.39 -1.59
C ILE A 10 7.87 4.16 -2.29
N LEU A 11 7.80 4.26 -3.62
CA LEU A 11 8.70 5.06 -4.41
C LEU A 11 7.95 6.29 -4.94
N SER A 12 8.53 7.46 -4.77
CA SER A 12 7.88 8.72 -5.12
C SER A 12 8.88 9.70 -5.73
N LYS A 13 8.42 10.48 -6.71
CA LYS A 13 9.09 11.72 -7.15
C LYS A 13 8.70 12.93 -6.31
N CYS A 14 7.64 12.79 -5.52
CA CYS A 14 7.16 13.79 -4.57
C CYS A 14 7.85 13.60 -3.20
N ILE A 15 7.72 14.59 -2.33
CA ILE A 15 8.26 14.50 -0.97
C ILE A 15 7.41 13.54 -0.14
N LEU A 16 8.04 12.58 0.54
CA LEU A 16 7.41 11.68 1.52
C LEU A 16 7.52 12.29 2.92
N GLY A 17 6.43 12.25 3.68
CA GLY A 17 6.40 12.64 5.08
C GLY A 17 5.43 11.80 5.89
N ASP A 18 5.51 11.94 7.22
CA ASP A 18 4.62 11.27 8.18
C ASP A 18 4.47 9.76 7.93
N GLY A 19 5.59 9.05 7.82
CA GLY A 19 5.59 7.61 7.58
C GLY A 19 5.06 6.82 8.78
N LEU A 20 4.17 5.86 8.51
CA LEU A 20 3.64 4.94 9.51
C LEU A 20 3.79 3.50 9.01
N ILE A 21 4.35 2.66 9.87
CA ILE A 21 4.36 1.21 9.67
C ILE A 21 3.33 0.60 10.61
N LEU A 22 2.33 -0.08 10.04
CA LEU A 22 1.42 -0.93 10.79
C LEU A 22 1.78 -2.38 10.54
N ARG A 23 1.90 -3.17 11.60
CA ARG A 23 2.28 -4.57 11.51
C ARG A 23 1.40 -5.38 12.45
N ASP A 24 0.89 -6.51 11.96
CA ASP A 24 0.25 -7.48 12.84
C ASP A 24 1.30 -8.03 13.83
N PRO A 25 0.88 -8.51 15.01
CA PRO A 25 1.78 -9.25 15.88
C PRO A 25 2.44 -10.39 15.10
N LEU A 26 3.77 -10.39 15.07
CA LEU A 26 4.53 -11.45 14.42
C LEU A 26 4.41 -12.70 15.30
N PRO A 27 3.99 -13.85 14.74
CA PRO A 27 4.07 -15.11 15.46
C PRO A 27 5.54 -15.35 15.88
N HIS A 28 5.75 -15.85 17.11
CA HIS A 28 7.09 -16.23 17.58
C HIS A 28 7.81 -17.19 16.62
N THR A 29 7.03 -17.96 15.87
CA THR A 29 7.46 -18.96 14.89
C THR A 29 8.24 -18.36 13.72
N TYR A 30 8.05 -17.06 13.40
CA TYR A 30 8.84 -16.35 12.37
C TYR A 30 10.30 -16.08 12.81
N PHE A 31 10.58 -16.18 14.10
CA PHE A 31 11.91 -16.04 14.69
C PHE A 31 12.41 -17.36 15.28
N SER A 32 11.73 -18.48 15.00
CA SER A 32 12.13 -19.79 15.46
C SER A 32 13.36 -20.26 14.68
N GLU A 33 14.35 -20.80 15.38
CA GLU A 33 15.50 -21.48 14.78
C GLU A 33 15.14 -22.87 14.22
N LYS A 34 13.87 -23.29 14.36
CA LYS A 34 13.35 -24.58 13.89
C LYS A 34 12.31 -24.34 12.80
N ALA A 35 12.45 -25.04 11.67
CA ALA A 35 11.47 -25.00 10.60
C ALA A 35 10.10 -25.51 11.08
N GLU A 36 9.06 -24.71 10.89
CA GLU A 36 7.69 -25.04 11.27
C GLU A 36 6.83 -25.35 10.04
N ARG A 37 6.32 -26.59 9.98
CA ARG A 37 5.42 -27.05 8.92
C ARG A 37 4.11 -26.26 8.93
N GLY A 38 3.63 -25.85 7.76
CA GLY A 38 2.39 -25.09 7.61
C GLY A 38 2.57 -23.57 7.61
N ILE A 39 3.81 -23.09 7.73
CA ILE A 39 4.17 -21.69 7.48
C ILE A 39 4.65 -21.56 6.03
N ASN A 40 4.33 -20.43 5.38
CA ASN A 40 4.69 -20.16 3.99
C ASN A 40 6.18 -20.44 3.71
N ALA A 41 6.48 -21.00 2.54
CA ALA A 41 7.82 -21.42 2.12
C ALA A 41 8.51 -22.39 3.08
N ASP A 42 7.74 -23.28 3.72
CA ASP A 42 8.22 -24.35 4.61
C ASP A 42 9.14 -23.85 5.75
N GLY A 43 8.99 -22.60 6.15
CA GLY A 43 9.81 -21.95 7.19
C GLY A 43 11.17 -21.43 6.73
N TYR A 44 11.51 -21.52 5.43
CA TYR A 44 12.77 -21.02 4.88
C TYR A 44 12.72 -19.55 4.45
N GLU A 45 11.53 -18.95 4.31
CA GLU A 45 11.38 -17.54 3.98
C GLU A 45 11.29 -16.69 5.26
N VAL A 46 12.39 -16.00 5.60
CA VAL A 46 12.38 -14.96 6.64
C VAL A 46 11.68 -13.73 6.09
N ARG A 47 10.35 -13.65 6.23
CA ARG A 47 9.58 -12.44 5.93
C ARG A 47 9.80 -11.44 7.06
N LEU A 48 10.85 -10.65 6.96
CA LEU A 48 11.20 -9.60 7.93
C LEU A 48 10.06 -8.59 8.18
N GLY A 49 9.03 -8.56 7.32
CA GLY A 49 7.83 -7.72 7.45
C GLY A 49 6.55 -8.41 7.97
N GLY A 50 6.42 -9.74 7.88
CA GLY A 50 5.16 -10.44 8.15
C GLY A 50 3.95 -9.85 7.43
N ARG A 51 2.81 -9.75 8.13
CA ARG A 51 1.60 -9.06 7.66
C ARG A 51 1.68 -7.59 8.07
N MET A 52 1.81 -6.68 7.11
CA MET A 52 2.13 -5.27 7.38
C MET A 52 1.57 -4.31 6.33
N GLY A 53 1.49 -3.03 6.68
CA GLY A 53 1.27 -1.93 5.76
C GLY A 53 2.27 -0.81 6.02
N LEU A 54 2.81 -0.27 4.94
CA LEU A 54 3.63 0.94 4.94
C LEU A 54 2.77 2.08 4.40
N PHE A 55 2.69 3.18 5.12
CA PHE A 55 1.86 4.34 4.76
C PHE A 55 2.68 5.62 4.89
N ALA A 56 2.33 6.63 4.11
CA ALA A 56 2.95 7.95 4.15
C ALA A 56 2.01 9.01 3.57
N ARG A 57 2.33 10.29 3.82
CA ARG A 57 1.82 11.41 3.03
C ARG A 57 2.81 11.74 1.92
N ILE A 58 2.30 12.08 0.74
CA ILE A 58 3.10 12.69 -0.34
C ILE A 58 2.68 14.13 -0.60
N PHE A 59 3.67 14.99 -0.82
CA PHE A 59 3.50 16.42 -1.03
C PHE A 59 4.08 16.83 -2.37
N GLY A 60 3.32 17.62 -3.15
CA GLY A 60 3.73 18.06 -4.50
C GLY A 60 4.89 19.06 -4.50
N LYS A 61 5.16 19.72 -3.37
CA LYS A 61 6.28 20.63 -3.18
C LYS A 61 6.93 20.36 -1.82
N PRO A 62 8.24 20.67 -1.65
CA PRO A 62 8.85 20.75 -0.33
C PRO A 62 8.04 21.72 0.53
N SER A 63 7.41 21.20 1.56
CA SER A 63 6.75 21.98 2.61
C SER A 63 7.63 21.90 3.85
N PRO A 64 7.64 22.91 4.74
CA PRO A 64 8.41 22.88 5.99
C PRO A 64 7.81 21.89 7.02
N ILE A 65 7.58 20.64 6.63
CA ILE A 65 7.30 19.56 7.57
C ILE A 65 8.67 19.10 8.08
N ILE A 66 9.06 19.73 9.19
CA ILE A 66 10.32 19.52 9.89
C ILE A 66 10.35 18.09 10.44
N PRO A 67 11.39 17.30 10.16
CA PRO A 67 11.55 15.99 10.77
C PRO A 67 11.80 16.18 12.26
N ARG A 68 10.89 15.72 13.11
CA ARG A 68 11.27 15.27 14.46
C ARG A 68 11.25 13.76 14.46
N THR A 69 12.36 13.18 14.93
CA THR A 69 12.42 11.76 15.28
C THR A 69 11.42 11.51 16.41
N HIS A 70 10.35 10.78 16.10
CA HIS A 70 9.25 10.53 17.03
C HIS A 70 9.47 9.21 17.77
N ASN A 71 9.52 9.28 19.10
CA ASN A 71 9.40 8.10 19.96
C ASN A 71 7.91 7.84 20.19
N LEU A 72 7.45 6.67 19.73
CA LEU A 72 6.04 6.23 19.67
C LEU A 72 5.34 5.99 21.02
N THR A 73 5.90 6.43 22.15
CA THR A 73 5.52 5.90 23.47
C THR A 73 4.94 6.90 24.46
N LYS A 74 5.06 8.20 24.26
CA LYS A 74 4.44 9.25 25.08
C LYS A 74 4.69 10.59 24.39
N ASP A 75 3.70 11.48 24.48
CA ASP A 75 3.73 12.87 24.04
C ASP A 75 3.18 13.16 22.62
N SER A 76 2.21 14.06 22.65
CA SER A 76 1.33 14.54 21.59
C SER A 76 2.09 14.96 20.33
N PHE A 77 1.64 14.45 19.19
CA PHE A 77 2.06 14.92 17.87
C PHE A 77 1.76 16.42 17.74
N TYR A 78 2.79 17.27 17.56
CA TYR A 78 2.59 18.65 17.13
C TYR A 78 2.63 18.68 15.59
N LEU A 79 1.54 18.25 14.97
CA LEU A 79 1.30 18.51 13.55
C LEU A 79 0.74 19.93 13.44
N PRO A 80 1.19 20.75 12.48
CA PRO A 80 0.61 22.07 12.28
C PRO A 80 -0.90 21.93 12.06
N GLU A 81 -1.69 22.84 12.65
CA GLU A 81 -3.17 22.79 12.56
C GLU A 81 -3.65 22.67 11.11
N ASN A 82 -2.88 23.21 10.15
CA ASN A 82 -3.15 23.08 8.73
C ASN A 82 -1.95 22.41 8.03
N LEU A 83 -2.16 21.20 7.53
CA LEU A 83 -1.22 20.54 6.62
C LEU A 83 -1.28 21.17 5.22
N PRO A 84 -0.17 21.21 4.46
CA PRO A 84 -0.21 21.54 3.04
C PRO A 84 -1.05 20.51 2.25
N PRO A 85 -1.49 20.86 1.03
CA PRO A 85 -2.07 19.92 0.07
C PRO A 85 -1.26 18.62 -0.07
N HIS A 86 -1.91 17.49 0.19
CA HIS A 86 -1.23 16.19 0.21
C HIS A 86 -2.12 15.03 -0.22
N PHE A 87 -1.48 13.92 -0.57
CA PHE A 87 -2.15 12.63 -0.74
C PHE A 87 -1.66 11.64 0.31
N VAL A 88 -2.53 10.73 0.73
CA VAL A 88 -2.15 9.58 1.56
C VAL A 88 -1.85 8.41 0.63
N VAL A 89 -0.69 7.79 0.80
CA VAL A 89 -0.27 6.63 0.02
C VAL A 89 0.05 5.46 0.93
N GLY A 90 -0.16 4.24 0.45
CA GLY A 90 0.25 3.07 1.21
C GLY A 90 0.40 1.81 0.37
N ASN A 91 1.28 0.94 0.85
CA ASN A 91 1.52 -0.39 0.33
C ASN A 91 1.24 -1.42 1.43
N VAL A 92 0.35 -2.37 1.17
CA VAL A 92 -0.16 -3.32 2.18
C VAL A 92 0.12 -4.75 1.75
N HIS A 93 0.52 -5.56 2.73
CA HIS A 93 0.77 -6.98 2.59
C HIS A 93 0.07 -7.75 3.69
N LYS A 94 -1.12 -8.25 3.38
CA LYS A 94 -1.98 -9.12 4.19
C LYS A 94 -2.33 -8.60 5.58
N LEU A 95 -2.14 -7.31 5.85
CA LEU A 95 -2.46 -6.69 7.14
C LEU A 95 -3.89 -7.05 7.58
N LYS A 96 -4.09 -7.43 8.84
CA LYS A 96 -5.44 -7.80 9.31
C LYS A 96 -6.40 -6.60 9.26
N GLU A 97 -7.59 -6.88 8.74
CA GLU A 97 -8.71 -5.97 8.57
C GLU A 97 -9.51 -5.81 9.88
N THR A 98 -8.88 -5.26 10.93
CA THR A 98 -9.52 -5.08 12.25
C THR A 98 -10.04 -3.66 12.47
N LYS A 99 -10.95 -3.49 13.44
CA LYS A 99 -11.40 -2.17 13.91
C LYS A 99 -10.22 -1.31 14.41
N GLU A 100 -9.22 -1.92 15.01
CA GLU A 100 -8.03 -1.24 15.53
C GLU A 100 -7.14 -0.72 14.38
N THR A 101 -6.87 -1.56 13.37
CA THR A 101 -6.12 -1.15 12.17
C THR A 101 -6.82 0.03 11.49
N ARG A 102 -8.14 -0.08 11.30
CA ARG A 102 -8.97 1.00 10.75
C ARG A 102 -8.85 2.27 11.61
N ALA A 103 -9.01 2.17 12.92
CA ALA A 103 -8.93 3.32 13.82
C ALA A 103 -7.54 3.99 13.77
N LYS A 104 -6.45 3.21 13.69
CA LYS A 104 -5.09 3.75 13.56
C LYS A 104 -4.89 4.52 12.25
N LEU A 105 -5.32 3.95 11.12
CA LEU A 105 -5.24 4.62 9.82
C LEU A 105 -6.14 5.85 9.74
N TRP A 106 -7.35 5.74 10.28
CA TRP A 106 -8.30 6.84 10.40
C TRP A 106 -7.70 7.99 11.20
N ASN A 107 -7.30 7.69 12.44
CA ASN A 107 -6.76 8.68 13.34
C ASN A 107 -5.52 9.31 12.73
N PHE A 108 -4.56 8.56 12.20
CA PHE A 108 -3.31 9.15 11.76
C PHE A 108 -3.41 9.91 10.42
N TYR A 109 -4.23 9.44 9.46
CA TYR A 109 -4.24 9.94 8.08
C TYR A 109 -5.59 10.49 7.60
N GLY A 110 -6.66 10.45 8.38
CA GLY A 110 -8.00 10.76 7.87
C GLY A 110 -8.42 9.77 6.78
N PHE A 111 -8.09 8.50 6.98
CA PHE A 111 -8.24 7.44 5.99
C PHE A 111 -9.71 7.10 5.72
N GLY A 112 -10.37 7.83 4.80
CA GLY A 112 -11.64 7.37 4.22
C GLY A 112 -12.91 8.12 4.57
N ALA A 113 -14.02 7.37 4.59
CA ALA A 113 -15.26 7.81 5.21
C ALA A 113 -15.22 7.65 6.75
N PRO A 114 -15.83 8.58 7.49
CA PRO A 114 -15.67 8.66 8.94
C PRO A 114 -16.37 7.56 9.72
N ALA A 115 -15.80 7.24 10.88
CA ALA A 115 -16.51 6.46 11.88
C ALA A 115 -17.56 7.37 12.57
N ALA A 116 -18.76 6.85 12.79
CA ALA A 116 -19.89 7.59 13.37
C ALA A 116 -19.61 8.21 14.76
N ASN A 117 -18.59 7.71 15.50
CA ASN A 117 -18.20 8.18 16.83
C ASN A 117 -16.67 8.42 16.89
N SER A 118 -16.19 9.49 16.24
CA SER A 118 -14.76 9.78 16.05
C SER A 118 -14.18 10.65 17.18
N THR A 119 -12.98 10.28 17.66
CA THR A 119 -12.15 11.04 18.62
C THR A 119 -10.87 11.62 17.97
N SER A 120 -10.90 11.86 16.65
CA SER A 120 -9.75 12.33 15.87
C SER A 120 -9.10 13.59 16.48
N ILE A 121 -7.77 13.55 16.64
CA ILE A 121 -6.95 14.66 17.16
C ILE A 121 -6.35 15.54 16.06
N TYR A 122 -6.70 15.32 14.78
CA TYR A 122 -6.15 16.04 13.64
C TYR A 122 -7.23 16.76 12.83
N ASP A 123 -6.80 17.70 11.99
CA ASP A 123 -7.66 18.49 11.13
C ASP A 123 -8.57 17.56 10.28
N GLY A 124 -9.88 17.67 10.50
CA GLY A 124 -10.83 16.54 10.37
C GLY A 124 -11.41 16.10 11.72
N LYS A 125 -11.95 17.06 12.49
CA LYS A 125 -12.73 16.77 13.71
C LYS A 125 -14.04 16.10 13.32
N GLY A 126 -14.08 14.78 13.36
CA GLY A 126 -15.33 14.03 13.27
C GLY A 126 -15.57 13.36 11.92
N ILE A 127 -16.64 13.77 11.24
CA ILE A 127 -17.32 13.12 10.12
C ILE A 127 -16.83 13.57 8.72
N ASP A 128 -15.65 14.18 8.60
CA ASP A 128 -15.16 14.67 7.30
C ASP A 128 -13.65 14.49 7.11
N LEU A 129 -13.24 14.26 5.85
CA LEU A 129 -11.82 14.27 5.43
C LEU A 129 -11.19 15.66 5.66
N ALA A 130 -9.91 15.69 6.03
CA ALA A 130 -9.13 16.93 6.15
C ALA A 130 -9.22 17.78 4.86
N SER A 131 -9.39 19.09 5.00
CA SER A 131 -9.50 20.02 3.85
C SER A 131 -8.25 19.94 2.95
N SER A 132 -7.07 19.78 3.55
CA SER A 132 -5.76 19.63 2.91
C SER A 132 -5.50 18.28 2.25
N GLN A 133 -6.32 17.26 2.50
CA GLN A 133 -6.18 15.94 1.91
C GLN A 133 -6.87 15.87 0.55
N HIS A 134 -6.08 15.68 -0.50
CA HIS A 134 -6.52 15.67 -1.90
C HIS A 134 -6.94 14.26 -2.36
N GLY A 135 -6.53 13.21 -1.66
CA GLY A 135 -6.93 11.85 -1.98
C GLY A 135 -6.11 10.79 -1.26
N VAL A 136 -6.54 9.55 -1.42
CA VAL A 136 -5.95 8.36 -0.81
C VAL A 136 -5.68 7.31 -1.89
N ILE A 137 -4.49 6.71 -1.89
CA ILE A 137 -4.10 5.66 -2.85
C ILE A 137 -3.43 4.53 -2.07
N ILE A 138 -4.10 3.39 -1.95
CA ILE A 138 -3.52 2.19 -1.35
C ILE A 138 -3.37 1.09 -2.38
N GLN A 139 -2.25 0.39 -2.35
CA GLN A 139 -1.98 -0.76 -3.19
C GLN A 139 -1.39 -1.92 -2.38
N GLY A 140 -1.52 -3.15 -2.88
CA GLY A 140 -0.82 -4.31 -2.34
C GLY A 140 -1.71 -5.54 -2.22
N ASP A 141 -1.21 -6.59 -1.58
CA ASP A 141 -1.95 -7.82 -1.32
C ASP A 141 -2.75 -7.64 -0.03
N PHE A 142 -4.07 -7.57 -0.12
CA PHE A 142 -4.94 -7.45 1.05
C PHE A 142 -6.32 -8.07 0.79
N GLY A 143 -7.08 -8.26 1.85
CA GLY A 143 -8.39 -8.90 1.77
C GLY A 143 -9.45 -8.01 1.11
N PRO A 144 -10.66 -8.56 0.92
CA PRO A 144 -11.72 -7.87 0.20
C PRO A 144 -12.30 -6.66 0.96
N GLN A 145 -12.14 -6.57 2.29
CA GLN A 145 -12.74 -5.49 3.08
C GLN A 145 -11.79 -4.32 3.30
N PHE A 146 -10.50 -4.45 2.96
CA PHE A 146 -9.53 -3.38 3.22
C PHE A 146 -9.95 -2.03 2.61
N CYS A 147 -10.42 -2.02 1.35
CA CYS A 147 -10.87 -0.78 0.71
C CYS A 147 -12.06 -0.16 1.46
N SER A 148 -13.07 -0.97 1.77
CA SER A 148 -14.29 -0.49 2.43
C SER A 148 -14.07 -0.08 3.89
N LEU A 149 -13.07 -0.63 4.57
CA LEU A 149 -12.66 -0.17 5.91
C LEU A 149 -12.28 1.32 5.91
N GLY A 150 -11.69 1.79 4.81
CA GLY A 150 -11.38 3.20 4.59
C GLY A 150 -12.37 3.90 3.69
N GLY A 151 -13.60 3.42 3.50
CA GLY A 151 -14.55 4.04 2.57
C GLY A 151 -13.96 4.32 1.18
N LEU A 152 -13.00 3.51 0.74
CA LEU A 152 -12.34 3.62 -0.55
C LEU A 152 -12.99 2.65 -1.53
N GLU A 153 -12.94 3.00 -2.80
CA GLU A 153 -13.40 2.15 -3.87
C GLU A 153 -12.26 1.28 -4.40
N LYS A 154 -12.58 0.05 -4.79
CA LYS A 154 -11.63 -0.87 -5.40
C LYS A 154 -11.46 -0.50 -6.87
N MET A 155 -10.25 -0.10 -7.26
CA MET A 155 -9.98 0.43 -8.60
C MET A 155 -9.76 -0.67 -9.65
N ASN A 156 -9.29 -1.85 -9.24
CA ASN A 156 -8.97 -2.94 -10.17
C ASN A 156 -9.96 -4.11 -10.06
N ASN A 157 -10.48 -4.55 -11.21
CA ASN A 157 -11.27 -5.78 -11.34
C ASN A 157 -10.37 -7.03 -11.26
N TYR A 158 -10.58 -7.90 -10.28
CA TYR A 158 -9.80 -9.13 -10.08
C TYR A 158 -10.04 -10.21 -11.15
N MET A 159 -11.16 -10.13 -11.87
CA MET A 159 -11.47 -11.01 -13.00
C MET A 159 -10.77 -10.56 -14.28
N ALA A 160 -10.53 -9.26 -14.48
CA ALA A 160 -9.90 -8.75 -15.69
C ALA A 160 -8.40 -8.47 -15.51
N HIS A 161 -8.00 -7.86 -14.39
CA HIS A 161 -6.65 -7.37 -14.15
C HIS A 161 -5.78 -8.42 -13.45
N LYS A 162 -5.47 -9.48 -14.20
CA LYS A 162 -4.64 -10.58 -13.72
C LYS A 162 -3.18 -10.16 -13.58
N LYS A 163 -2.48 -10.76 -12.64
CA LYS A 163 -1.11 -10.39 -12.27
C LYS A 163 -0.17 -11.57 -12.14
N PHE A 164 -0.69 -12.77 -11.87
CA PHE A 164 0.07 -13.94 -11.46
C PHE A 164 -0.25 -15.15 -12.34
N ARG A 165 0.71 -15.99 -12.71
CA ARG A 165 2.16 -15.75 -12.77
C ARG A 165 2.50 -15.06 -14.08
N SER A 166 3.45 -14.14 -14.10
CA SER A 166 3.94 -13.54 -15.34
C SER A 166 5.15 -14.28 -15.87
N THR A 167 5.22 -14.44 -17.20
CA THR A 167 6.37 -15.04 -17.89
C THR A 167 6.59 -14.31 -19.21
N CYS A 168 7.82 -13.89 -19.43
CA CYS A 168 8.26 -13.27 -20.67
C CYS A 168 8.65 -14.35 -21.67
N LEU A 169 8.20 -14.21 -22.91
CA LEU A 169 8.38 -15.18 -23.98
C LEU A 169 9.12 -14.52 -25.15
N PRO A 170 9.87 -15.30 -25.96
CA PRO A 170 10.56 -14.76 -27.11
C PRO A 170 9.64 -14.00 -28.07
N ASN A 171 10.22 -13.07 -28.84
CA ASN A 171 9.53 -12.22 -29.82
C ASN A 171 8.53 -11.22 -29.20
N GLY A 172 8.89 -10.63 -28.05
CA GLY A 172 8.09 -9.61 -27.38
C GLY A 172 6.75 -10.12 -26.81
N LYS A 173 6.58 -11.43 -26.70
CA LYS A 173 5.37 -12.05 -26.16
C LYS A 173 5.47 -12.18 -24.65
N SER A 174 4.32 -12.32 -24.01
CA SER A 174 4.23 -12.54 -22.57
C SER A 174 2.99 -13.34 -22.23
N LYS A 175 3.06 -14.12 -21.17
CA LYS A 175 1.90 -14.80 -20.57
C LYS A 175 1.69 -14.27 -19.17
N ILE A 176 0.47 -13.82 -18.88
CA ILE A 176 0.04 -13.48 -17.53
C ILE A 176 -1.02 -14.51 -17.16
N GLY A 177 -0.80 -15.23 -16.06
CA GLY A 177 -1.74 -16.23 -15.55
C GLY A 177 -3.04 -15.58 -15.04
N PRO A 178 -4.05 -16.39 -14.68
CA PRO A 178 -5.40 -15.92 -14.38
C PRO A 178 -5.59 -15.40 -12.95
N LEU A 179 -4.54 -15.31 -12.14
CA LEU A 179 -4.66 -14.97 -10.72
C LEU A 179 -4.36 -13.48 -10.49
N SER A 180 -5.10 -12.83 -9.60
CA SER A 180 -4.84 -11.47 -9.13
C SER A 180 -4.32 -11.57 -7.69
N GLY A 181 -3.13 -11.05 -7.41
CA GLY A 181 -2.60 -11.00 -6.04
C GLY A 181 -2.72 -9.63 -5.38
N ASP A 182 -2.56 -8.53 -6.13
CA ASP A 182 -2.68 -7.20 -5.52
C ASP A 182 -4.03 -6.52 -5.83
N PHE A 183 -4.37 -5.53 -5.02
CA PHE A 183 -5.52 -4.67 -5.21
C PHE A 183 -5.11 -3.19 -5.08
N PHE A 184 -5.98 -2.33 -5.60
CA PHE A 184 -5.86 -0.88 -5.49
C PHE A 184 -7.15 -0.34 -4.88
N CYS A 185 -7.02 0.55 -3.90
CA CYS A 185 -8.13 1.28 -3.31
C CYS A 185 -7.88 2.79 -3.43
N SER A 186 -8.89 3.55 -3.81
CA SER A 186 -8.82 5.02 -3.81
C SER A 186 -10.19 5.66 -3.62
N ASN A 187 -10.21 6.90 -3.14
CA ASN A 187 -11.39 7.79 -3.16
C ASN A 187 -11.30 8.85 -4.28
N MET A 188 -10.35 8.67 -5.20
CA MET A 188 -10.09 9.54 -6.34
C MET A 188 -10.69 8.94 -7.61
N ILE A 189 -10.96 9.77 -8.61
CA ILE A 189 -11.55 9.33 -9.88
C ILE A 189 -10.45 8.79 -10.79
N ALA A 190 -10.66 7.60 -11.36
CA ALA A 190 -9.79 7.06 -12.41
C ALA A 190 -9.87 7.94 -13.67
N THR A 191 -8.71 8.35 -14.19
CA THR A 191 -8.64 9.12 -15.46
C THR A 191 -8.44 8.22 -16.67
N ARG A 192 -8.07 6.96 -16.44
CA ARG A 192 -7.85 5.95 -17.49
C ARG A 192 -8.12 4.55 -16.96
N ASP A 193 -8.29 3.62 -17.90
CA ASP A 193 -8.40 2.19 -17.59
C ASP A 193 -7.12 1.66 -16.93
N VAL A 194 -7.30 0.72 -16.01
CA VAL A 194 -6.20 0.04 -15.33
C VAL A 194 -5.35 -0.69 -16.36
N LYS A 195 -4.05 -0.40 -16.38
CA LYS A 195 -3.12 -1.04 -17.29
C LYS A 195 -2.35 -2.14 -16.57
N VAL A 196 -2.37 -3.35 -17.14
CA VAL A 196 -1.54 -4.48 -16.70
C VAL A 196 -0.39 -4.67 -17.70
N THR A 197 0.83 -4.62 -17.21
CA THR A 197 2.05 -4.71 -18.03
C THR A 197 2.93 -5.86 -17.55
N PRO A 198 3.30 -6.82 -18.42
CA PRO A 198 4.27 -7.85 -18.11
C PRO A 198 5.62 -7.25 -17.65
N PRO A 199 6.31 -7.82 -16.65
CA PRO A 199 7.57 -7.30 -16.13
C PRO A 199 8.74 -7.79 -16.98
N CYS A 200 8.71 -7.50 -18.28
CA CYS A 200 9.65 -8.05 -19.24
C CYS A 200 10.75 -7.06 -19.59
N ASN A 201 12.00 -7.53 -19.50
CA ASN A 201 13.11 -6.90 -20.21
C ASN A 201 13.31 -7.63 -21.54
N CYS A 202 12.86 -7.00 -22.62
CA CYS A 202 12.96 -7.52 -23.99
C CYS A 202 14.21 -7.04 -24.74
N SER A 203 15.20 -6.45 -24.06
CA SER A 203 16.46 -6.04 -24.72
C SER A 203 17.15 -7.20 -25.46
N ASN A 204 16.98 -8.43 -24.97
CA ASN A 204 17.35 -9.65 -25.67
C ASN A 204 16.07 -10.43 -26.03
N ASN A 205 15.56 -10.21 -27.25
CA ASN A 205 14.24 -10.68 -27.67
C ASN A 205 14.12 -12.21 -27.83
N THR A 206 15.26 -12.92 -27.87
CA THR A 206 15.33 -14.38 -27.93
C THR A 206 15.26 -15.02 -26.55
N ASN A 207 15.86 -14.41 -25.52
CA ASN A 207 15.82 -14.87 -24.13
C ASN A 207 15.45 -13.71 -23.20
N PRO A 208 14.19 -13.23 -23.25
CA PRO A 208 13.79 -12.08 -22.46
C PRO A 208 13.82 -12.39 -20.97
N LEU A 209 14.30 -11.44 -20.18
CA LEU A 209 14.37 -11.61 -18.73
C LEU A 209 13.02 -11.26 -18.10
N THR A 210 12.50 -12.17 -17.28
CA THR A 210 11.33 -11.91 -16.43
C THR A 210 11.82 -11.25 -15.15
N LEU A 211 11.53 -9.95 -14.97
CA LEU A 211 12.04 -9.16 -13.84
C LEU A 211 11.28 -9.39 -12.54
N ALA A 212 10.03 -9.85 -12.62
CA ALA A 212 9.18 -10.17 -11.49
C ALA A 212 8.21 -11.30 -11.86
N ASP A 213 7.73 -12.04 -10.86
CA ASP A 213 6.67 -13.03 -11.02
C ASP A 213 5.27 -12.41 -11.17
N HIS A 214 5.13 -11.12 -10.85
CA HIS A 214 3.89 -10.33 -10.97
C HIS A 214 3.94 -9.34 -12.13
N ALA A 215 2.81 -9.23 -12.85
CA ALA A 215 2.62 -8.13 -13.78
C ALA A 215 2.51 -6.79 -13.03
N ILE A 216 3.11 -5.76 -13.62
CA ILE A 216 3.03 -4.38 -13.16
C ILE A 216 1.62 -3.87 -13.43
N VAL A 217 0.96 -3.34 -12.41
CA VAL A 217 -0.36 -2.72 -12.56
C VAL A 217 -0.24 -1.23 -12.34
N SER A 218 -0.75 -0.45 -13.28
CA SER A 218 -0.73 1.00 -13.24
C SER A 218 -2.16 1.53 -13.26
N ILE A 219 -2.42 2.45 -12.35
CA ILE A 219 -3.63 3.27 -12.29
C ILE A 219 -3.23 4.73 -12.44
N GLU A 220 -4.12 5.54 -13.00
CA GLU A 220 -4.01 6.99 -12.96
C GLU A 220 -5.30 7.54 -12.39
N VAL A 221 -5.16 8.43 -11.43
CA VAL A 221 -6.26 8.97 -10.65
C VAL A 221 -6.11 10.48 -10.53
N LYS A 222 -7.25 11.17 -10.50
CA LYS A 222 -7.34 12.62 -10.33
C LYS A 222 -8.06 12.94 -9.04
N SER A 223 -7.55 13.94 -8.32
CA SER A 223 -8.19 14.44 -7.11
C SER A 223 -9.57 15.01 -7.44
N ASN A 224 -10.52 14.81 -6.53
CA ASN A 224 -11.83 15.43 -6.60
C ASN A 224 -11.79 16.90 -6.11
N LYS A 225 -10.64 17.34 -5.57
CA LYS A 225 -10.40 18.72 -5.14
C LYS A 225 -9.55 19.44 -6.21
N HIS A 226 -9.95 20.67 -6.51
CA HIS A 226 -9.28 21.55 -7.48
C HIS A 226 -8.05 22.22 -6.89
#